data_AF-A0AAD9G496-F1
#
_entry.id   AF-A0AAD9G496-F1
#
_cell.length_a   1.000
_cell.length_b   1.000
_cell.length_c   1.000
_cell.angle_alpha   90.00
_cell.angle_beta   90.00
_cell.angle_gamma   90.00
#
_symmetry.space_group_name_H-M   'P 1'
#
loop_
_entity.id
_entity.type
_entity.pdbx_description
1 polymer ?
#
loop_
_entity_poly.entity_id
_entity_poly.type
_entity_poly.pdbx_seq_one_letter_code
_entity_poly.pdbx_strand_id
1 'polypeptide(L)' 'MATESAFTEAGKQAGLQAWRIEDLQPVAVPSSDLHKLHSGDSYIFLKTSEATTYEYTTPI' A
#
# COMPACT_ATOMS: atom_id res chain seq x y z
N MET A 1 -9.89 -1.28 -18.20
CA MET A 1 -8.62 -1.33 -17.45
C MET A 1 -8.65 -2.59 -16.62
N ALA A 2 -7.66 -3.48 -16.76
CA ALA A 2 -7.61 -4.69 -15.93
C ALA A 2 -7.33 -4.27 -14.48
N THR A 3 -8.34 -4.36 -13.62
CA THR A 3 -8.20 -4.11 -12.18
C THR A 3 -7.70 -5.40 -11.55
N GLU A 4 -6.44 -5.43 -11.17
CA GLU A 4 -5.90 -6.58 -10.45
C GLU A 4 -6.50 -6.61 -9.04
N SER A 5 -7.12 -7.74 -8.68
CA SER A 5 -7.98 -7.90 -7.50
C SER A 5 -7.27 -7.49 -6.20
N ALA A 6 -5.97 -7.79 -6.11
CA ALA A 6 -5.13 -7.53 -4.96
C ALA A 6 -4.97 -6.04 -4.62
N PHE A 7 -5.21 -5.14 -5.59
CA PHE A 7 -5.07 -3.70 -5.41
C PHE A 7 -6.39 -2.99 -5.13
N THR A 8 -7.51 -3.71 -4.99
CA THR A 8 -8.83 -3.11 -4.75
C THR A 8 -8.88 -2.22 -3.51
N GLU A 9 -8.12 -2.57 -2.47
CA GLU A 9 -8.03 -1.80 -1.21
C GLU A 9 -6.73 -0.98 -1.08
N ALA A 10 -5.95 -0.88 -2.16
CA ALA A 10 -4.69 -0.15 -2.15
C ALA A 10 -4.96 1.36 -2.01
N GLY A 11 -4.36 1.98 -0.99
CA GLY A 11 -4.37 3.43 -0.81
C GLY A 11 -5.67 4.04 -0.31
N LYS A 12 -6.67 3.23 0.07
CA LYS A 12 -7.91 3.71 0.69
C LYS A 12 -7.75 4.17 2.13
N GLN A 13 -6.75 3.64 2.83
CA GLN A 13 -6.44 3.96 4.23
C GLN A 13 -5.00 4.43 4.37
N ALA A 14 -4.76 5.38 5.28
CA ALA A 14 -3.41 5.76 5.63
C ALA A 14 -2.68 4.58 6.28
N GLY A 15 -1.44 4.33 5.87
CA GLY A 15 -0.72 3.13 6.28
C GLY A 15 0.34 2.70 5.29
N LEU A 16 1.02 1.60 5.61
CA LEU A 16 1.93 0.91 4.71
C LEU A 16 1.29 -0.43 4.32
N GLN A 17 1.09 -0.63 3.04
CA GLN A 17 0.62 -1.88 2.45
C GLN A 17 1.74 -2.47 1.59
N ALA A 18 1.83 -3.79 1.51
CA ALA A 18 2.75 -4.45 0.60
C ALA A 18 2.15 -5.70 -0.02
N TRP A 19 2.71 -6.07 -1.17
CA TRP A 19 2.38 -7.26 -1.90
C TRP A 19 3.67 -7.96 -2.32
N ARG A 20 3.69 -9.29 -2.22
CA ARG A 20 4.73 -10.14 -2.79
C ARG A 20 4.26 -10.67 -4.13
N ILE A 21 5.16 -10.78 -5.10
CA ILE A 21 4.84 -11.38 -6.40
C ILE A 21 5.02 -12.89 -6.29
N GLU A 22 3.92 -13.63 -6.45
CA GLU A 22 3.87 -15.09 -6.48
C GLU A 22 3.14 -15.50 -7.76
N ASP A 23 3.75 -16.36 -8.58
CA ASP A 23 3.16 -16.83 -9.85
C ASP A 23 2.67 -15.70 -10.77
N LEU A 24 3.44 -14.61 -10.85
CA LEU A 24 3.12 -13.39 -11.61
C LEU A 24 1.88 -12.63 -11.09
N GLN A 25 1.41 -12.94 -9.87
CA GLN A 25 0.30 -12.28 -9.22
C GLN A 25 0.74 -11.59 -7.92
N PRO A 26 0.23 -10.38 -7.64
CA PRO A 26 0.47 -9.71 -6.37
C PRO A 26 -0.37 -10.35 -5.24
N VAL A 27 0.30 -10.86 -4.21
CA VAL A 27 -0.30 -11.44 -3.00
C VAL A 27 -0.04 -10.51 -1.82
N ALA A 28 -1.09 -10.15 -1.08
CA ALA A 28 -0.98 -9.21 0.04
C ALA A 28 -0.10 -9.78 1.17
N VAL A 29 0.86 -8.98 1.64
CA VAL A 29 1.72 -9.32 2.77
C VAL A 29 1.11 -8.79 4.07
N PRO A 30 0.93 -9.64 5.09
CA PRO A 30 0.48 -9.19 6.41
C PRO A 30 1.41 -8.13 6.99
N SER A 31 0.85 -7.16 7.73
CA SER A 31 1.63 -6.08 8.35
C SER A 31 2.75 -6.58 9.26
N SER A 32 2.54 -7.70 9.94
CA SER A 32 3.53 -8.38 10.80
C SER A 32 4.72 -8.98 10.04
N ASP A 33 4.61 -9.15 8.73
CA ASP A 33 5.64 -9.77 7.89
C ASP A 33 6.31 -8.77 6.94
N LEU A 34 5.96 -7.48 6.99
CA LEU A 34 6.55 -6.44 6.14
C LEU A 34 8.08 -6.31 6.28
N HIS A 35 8.64 -6.74 7.42
CA HIS A 35 10.07 -6.75 7.70
C HIS A 35 10.78 -8.04 7.25
N LYS A 36 10.03 -9.06 6.82
CA LYS A 36 10.56 -10.37 6.40
C LYS A 36 10.69 -10.41 4.89
N LEU A 37 11.77 -9.82 4.38
CA LEU A 37 12.07 -9.85 2.95
C LEU A 37 12.86 -11.11 2.60
N HIS A 38 12.32 -11.90 1.67
CA HIS A 38 12.98 -13.10 1.17
C HIS A 38 13.79 -12.78 -0.10
N SER A 39 15.08 -13.14 -0.08
CA SER A 39 15.94 -12.99 -1.26
C SER A 39 15.46 -13.91 -2.39
N GLY A 40 15.37 -13.38 -3.61
CA GLY A 40 14.84 -14.08 -4.78
C GLY A 40 13.38 -13.71 -5.11
N ASP A 41 12.65 -13.16 -4.14
CA ASP A 41 11.27 -12.69 -4.35
C ASP A 41 11.24 -11.20 -4.75
N SER A 42 10.13 -10.79 -5.37
CA SER A 42 9.85 -9.39 -5.71
C SER A 42 8.68 -8.86 -4.90
N TYR A 43 8.73 -7.57 -4.53
CA TYR A 43 7.74 -6.95 -3.64
C TYR A 43 7.33 -5.57 -4.16
N ILE A 44 6.08 -5.18 -3.89
CA ILE A 44 5.51 -3.85 -4.14
C ILE A 44 5.12 -3.26 -2.78
N PHE A 45 5.51 -2.01 -2.52
CA PHE A 45 5.15 -1.28 -1.30
C PHE A 45 4.37 -0.02 -1.66
N LEU A 46 3.27 0.22 -0.93
CA LEU A 46 2.48 1.44 -1.00
C LEU A 46 2.40 2.08 0.38
N LYS A 47 2.98 3.28 0.52
CA LYS A 47 2.80 4.13 1.69
C LYS A 47 1.75 5.19 1.36
N THR A 48 0.64 5.15 2.07
CA THR A 48 -0.41 6.18 1.97
C THR A 48 -0.33 7.06 3.21
N SER A 49 -0.14 8.35 2.99
CA SER A 49 -0.19 9.38 4.02
C SER A 49 -1.54 10.10 3.95
N GLU A 50 -2.05 10.51 5.11
CA GLU A 50 -3.17 11.43 5.15
C GLU A 50 -2.75 12.74 4.45
N ALA A 51 -3.62 13.27 3.61
CA ALA A 51 -3.40 14.59 3.06
C ALA A 51 -3.53 15.58 4.22
N THR A 52 -2.44 16.25 4.57
CA THR A 52 -2.47 17.42 5.43
C THR A 52 -3.17 18.53 4.66
N THR A 53 -4.50 18.58 4.75
CA THR A 53 -5.27 19.74 4.32
C THR A 53 -4.97 20.85 5.31
N TYR A 54 -4.09 21.78 4.93
CA TYR A 54 -4.02 23.07 5.61
C TYR A 54 -5.32 23.80 5.27
N GLU A 55 -6.31 23.67 6.16
CA GLU A 55 -7.50 24.50 6.09
C GLU A 55 -7.07 25.94 6.42
N TYR A 56 -6.93 26.78 5.40
CA TYR A 56 -6.89 28.23 5.58
C TYR A 56 -8.29 28.69 6.01
N THR A 57 -8.65 28.46 7.27
CA THR A 57 -9.75 29.17 7.90
C THR A 57 -9.28 30.59 8.17
N THR A 58 -9.86 31.53 7.44
CA THR A 58 -9.68 32.97 7.59
C THR A 58 -10.04 33.37 9.02
N PRO A 59 -9.14 33.96 9.82
CA PRO A 59 -9.52 34.50 11.13
C PRO A 59 -10.46 35.69 10.94
N ILE A 60 -11.56 35.68 11.70
CA ILE A 60 -12.54 36.77 11.86
C ILE A 60 -11.92 38.06 12.38
#